data_AF-A0A0F9NQR5-F1
#
_entry.id   AF-A0A0F9NQR5-F1
#
_cell.length_a   1.000
_cell.length_b   1.000
_cell.length_c   1.000
_cell.angle_alpha   90.00
_cell.angle_beta   90.00
_cell.angle_gamma   90.00
#
_symmetry.space_group_name_H-M   'P 1'
#
loop_
_entity.id
_entity.type
_entity.pdbx_description
1 polymer ?
#
loop_
_entity_poly.entity_id
_entity_poly.type
_entity_poly.pdbx_seq_one_letter_code
_entity_poly.pdbx_strand_id
1 'polypeptide(L)'
;MERTTSIERLYTLGNYKNIKFGNIIDGIPQELWLRPEVMGSLSFLLMVSVEADFRTYQKLNQEIGGLSLEESLEKLSDMRDDTYREIQDLITNGEIKDE
;
A
#
# COMPACT_ATOMS: atom_id res chain seq x y z
N MET A 1 -22.30 -11.16 -10.23
CA MET A 1 -21.73 -9.80 -10.31
C MET A 1 -20.64 -9.70 -9.26
N GLU A 2 -19.44 -9.27 -9.65
CA GLU A 2 -18.35 -9.05 -8.68
C GLU A 2 -18.62 -7.79 -7.84
N ARG A 3 -18.07 -7.77 -6.63
CA ARG A 3 -18.22 -6.69 -5.66
C ARG A 3 -16.87 -6.10 -5.32
N THR A 4 -16.91 -4.87 -4.83
CA THR A 4 -15.75 -4.11 -4.40
C THR A 4 -15.96 -3.70 -2.94
N THR A 5 -14.91 -3.79 -2.13
CA THR A 5 -14.87 -3.20 -0.80
C THR A 5 -13.67 -2.29 -0.68
N SER A 6 -13.81 -1.18 0.03
CA SER A 6 -12.74 -0.23 0.26
C SER A 6 -12.81 0.31 1.69
N ILE A 7 -11.64 0.74 2.19
CA ILE A 7 -11.53 1.49 3.43
C ILE A 7 -10.71 2.75 3.16
N GLU A 8 -11.08 3.84 3.82
CA GLU A 8 -10.26 5.06 3.88
C GLU A 8 -10.05 5.43 5.35
N ARG A 9 -8.83 5.86 5.69
CA ARG A 9 -8.48 6.40 7.00
C ARG A 9 -7.75 7.72 6.85
N LEU A 10 -8.14 8.67 7.71
CA LEU A 10 -7.51 9.98 7.82
C LEU A 10 -6.60 9.97 9.04
N TYR A 11 -5.31 10.27 8.84
CA TYR A 11 -4.32 10.38 9.92
C TYR A 11 -3.89 11.84 10.06
N THR A 12 -3.74 12.28 11.31
CA THR A 12 -3.18 13.60 11.60
C THR A 12 -1.64 13.54 11.61
N LEU A 13 -1.01 14.54 11.01
CA LEU A 13 0.43 14.73 11.01
C LEU A 13 0.87 15.85 11.98
N GLY A 14 -0.07 16.37 12.79
CA GLY A 14 0.13 17.59 13.58
C GLY A 14 0.01 18.86 12.73
N ASN A 15 0.02 20.03 13.37
CA ASN A 15 -0.06 21.35 12.72
C ASN A 15 -1.20 21.49 11.69
N TYR A 16 -2.38 20.94 12.00
CA TYR A 16 -3.56 20.92 11.11
C TYR A 16 -3.34 20.22 9.76
N LYS A 17 -2.26 19.45 9.61
CA LYS A 17 -2.00 18.64 8.42
C LYS A 17 -2.60 17.25 8.63
N ASN A 18 -3.31 16.76 7.62
CA ASN A 18 -3.83 15.41 7.60
C ASN A 18 -3.42 14.74 6.29
N ILE A 19 -3.29 13.42 6.34
CA ILE A 19 -3.05 12.58 5.18
C ILE A 19 -4.10 11.48 5.15
N LYS A 20 -4.60 11.17 3.96
CA LYS A 20 -5.60 10.11 3.75
C LYS A 20 -4.92 8.92 3.08
N PHE A 21 -5.11 7.75 3.65
CA PHE A 21 -4.75 6.47 3.04
C PHE A 21 -6.01 5.67 2.79
N GLY A 22 -6.05 4.96 1.67
CA GLY A 22 -7.17 4.10 1.33
C GLY A 22 -6.68 2.88 0.59
N ASN A 23 -7.42 1.79 0.74
CA ASN A 23 -7.17 0.57 0.00
C ASN A 23 -8.51 0.00 -0.50
N ILE A 24 -8.45 -0.71 -1.62
CA ILE A 24 -9.58 -1.27 -2.33
C ILE A 24 -9.26 -2.72 -2.69
N ILE A 25 -10.22 -3.61 -2.48
CA ILE A 25 -10.21 -4.96 -3.03
C ILE A 25 -11.40 -5.03 -3.98
N ASP A 26 -11.10 -5.32 -5.24
CA ASP A 26 -12.07 -5.55 -6.30
C ASP A 26 -12.21 -7.04 -6.61
N GLY A 27 -13.08 -7.37 -7.56
CA GLY A 27 -13.24 -8.75 -8.04
C GLY A 27 -13.83 -9.74 -7.03
N ILE A 28 -14.47 -9.29 -5.94
CA ILE A 28 -14.97 -10.20 -4.90
C ILE A 28 -16.20 -10.96 -5.44
N PRO A 29 -16.16 -12.30 -5.51
CA PRO A 29 -17.31 -13.08 -5.93
C PRO A 29 -18.53 -12.86 -5.03
N GLN A 30 -19.72 -12.83 -5.63
CA GLN A 30 -20.96 -12.49 -4.94
C GLN A 30 -21.28 -13.46 -3.78
N GLU A 31 -20.94 -14.74 -3.96
CA GLU A 31 -21.12 -15.81 -2.99
C GLU A 31 -20.24 -15.66 -1.75
N LEU A 32 -19.09 -14.98 -1.86
CA LEU A 32 -18.20 -14.67 -0.75
C LEU A 32 -18.67 -13.42 0.00
N TRP A 33 -19.26 -12.47 -0.72
CA TRP A 33 -19.81 -11.25 -0.12
C TRP A 33 -20.88 -11.51 0.94
N LEU A 34 -21.68 -12.57 0.74
CA LEU A 34 -22.74 -12.96 1.66
C LEU A 34 -22.24 -13.74 2.89
N ARG A 35 -20.93 -14.01 2.99
CA ARG A 35 -20.32 -14.75 4.10
C ARG A 35 -19.69 -13.77 5.09
N PRO A 36 -20.30 -13.53 6.27
CA PRO A 36 -19.81 -12.52 7.21
C PRO A 36 -18.37 -12.77 7.67
N GLU A 37 -17.96 -14.02 7.81
CA GLU A 37 -16.60 -14.39 8.24
C GLU A 37 -15.54 -14.00 7.21
N VAL A 38 -15.86 -14.18 5.92
CA VAL A 38 -15.00 -13.80 4.81
C VAL A 38 -14.91 -12.28 4.73
N MET A 39 -16.06 -11.59 4.78
CA MET A 39 -16.10 -10.13 4.75
C MET A 39 -15.39 -9.51 5.96
N GLY A 40 -15.53 -10.08 7.15
CA GLY A 40 -14.79 -9.66 8.34
C GLY A 40 -13.28 -9.79 8.16
N SER A 41 -12.82 -10.88 7.56
CA SER A 41 -11.40 -11.09 7.25
C SER A 41 -10.89 -10.11 6.20
N LEU A 42 -11.68 -9.84 5.15
CA LEU A 42 -11.33 -8.84 4.13
C LEU A 42 -11.28 -7.42 4.70
N SER A 43 -12.23 -7.05 5.57
CA SER A 43 -12.20 -5.76 6.26
C SER A 43 -10.98 -5.62 7.18
N PHE A 44 -10.61 -6.69 7.89
CA PHE A 44 -9.39 -6.70 8.69
C PHE A 44 -8.14 -6.54 7.82
N LEU A 45 -8.05 -7.26 6.70
CA LEU A 45 -6.95 -7.16 5.75
C LEU A 45 -6.79 -5.73 5.21
N LEU A 46 -7.89 -5.12 4.75
CA LEU A 46 -7.92 -3.74 4.29
C LEU A 46 -7.42 -2.78 5.39
N MET A 47 -7.87 -2.96 6.62
CA MET A 47 -7.44 -2.13 7.75
C MET A 47 -5.95 -2.28 8.04
N VAL A 48 -5.42 -3.51 8.05
CA VAL A 48 -4.00 -3.78 8.29
C VAL A 48 -3.14 -3.20 7.18
N SER A 49 -3.56 -3.32 5.92
CA SER A 49 -2.84 -2.73 4.80
C SER A 49 -2.75 -1.21 4.91
N VAL A 50 -3.87 -0.54 5.20
CA VAL A 50 -3.89 0.92 5.36
C VAL A 50 -3.04 1.39 6.55
N GLU A 51 -2.98 0.62 7.64
CA GLU A 51 -2.06 0.90 8.74
C GLU A 51 -0.60 0.70 8.32
N ALA A 52 -0.28 -0.37 7.59
CA ALA A 52 1.07 -0.63 7.08
C ALA A 52 1.57 0.49 6.17
N ASP A 53 0.74 0.96 5.24
CA ASP A 53 1.06 2.08 4.35
C ASP A 53 1.37 3.36 5.12
N PHE A 54 0.56 3.66 6.15
CA PHE A 54 0.81 4.80 7.02
C PHE A 54 2.13 4.68 7.78
N ARG A 55 2.48 3.49 8.29
CA ARG A 55 3.76 3.24 8.98
C ARG A 55 4.95 3.37 8.04
N THR A 56 4.83 2.87 6.82
CA THR A 56 5.85 3.04 5.77
C THR A 56 6.06 4.51 5.47
N TYR A 57 4.98 5.29 5.33
CA TYR A 57 5.07 6.73 5.17
C TYR A 57 5.74 7.42 6.36
N GLN A 58 5.41 7.05 7.60
CA GLN A 58 6.06 7.61 8.79
C GLN A 58 7.57 7.35 8.78
N LYS A 59 7.99 6.12 8.44
CA LYS A 59 9.40 5.76 8.31
C LYS A 59 10.08 6.60 7.22
N LEU A 60 9.48 6.70 6.04
CA LEU A 60 10.01 7.51 4.95
C LEU A 60 10.19 8.97 5.36
N ASN A 61 9.17 9.55 6.02
CA ASN A 61 9.21 10.93 6.48
C ASN A 61 10.31 11.17 7.53
N GLN A 62 10.61 10.17 8.39
CA GLN A 62 11.73 10.25 9.32
C GLN A 62 13.08 10.20 8.60
N GLU A 63 13.21 9.38 7.56
CA GLU A 63 14.45 9.24 6.79
C GLU A 63 14.80 10.47 5.96
N ILE A 64 13.79 11.15 5.39
CA ILE A 64 14.00 12.34 4.56
C ILE A 64 13.86 13.65 5.33
N GLY A 65 13.24 13.63 6.52
CA GLY A 65 12.89 14.85 7.26
C GLY A 65 14.07 15.71 7.71
N GLY A 66 15.29 15.15 7.75
CA GLY A 66 16.52 15.87 8.06
C GLY A 66 17.37 16.26 6.84
N LEU A 67 16.96 15.88 5.64
CA LEU A 67 17.69 16.13 4.41
C LEU A 67 17.28 17.47 3.78
N SER A 68 18.16 18.03 2.95
CA SER A 68 17.76 19.11 2.04
C SER A 68 16.74 18.61 1.01
N LEU A 69 16.11 19.55 0.29
CA LEU A 69 15.15 19.21 -0.76
C LEU A 69 15.83 18.38 -1.85
N GLU A 70 17.00 18.78 -2.30
CA GLU A 70 17.78 18.10 -3.33
C GLU A 70 18.14 16.67 -2.91
N GLU A 71 18.69 16.49 -1.71
CA GLU A 71 19.05 15.16 -1.17
C GLU A 71 17.81 14.27 -0.98
N SER A 72 16.68 14.84 -0.57
CA SER A 72 15.41 14.12 -0.45
C SER A 72 14.93 13.62 -1.82
N LEU A 73 15.01 14.46 -2.85
CA LEU A 73 14.60 14.10 -4.21
C LEU A 73 15.49 13.01 -4.81
N GLU A 74 16.81 13.12 -4.61
CA GLU A 74 17.77 12.09 -5.05
C GLU A 74 17.44 10.75 -4.40
N LYS A 75 17.31 10.73 -3.07
CA LYS A 75 16.97 9.50 -2.33
C LYS A 75 15.63 8.89 -2.77
N LEU A 76 14.60 9.70 -2.99
CA LEU A 76 13.32 9.20 -3.49
C LEU A 76 13.42 8.63 -4.92
N SER A 77 14.27 9.22 -5.77
CA SER A 77 14.55 8.69 -7.10
C SER A 77 15.24 7.33 -7.04
N ASP A 78 16.25 7.19 -6.18
CA ASP A 78 16.96 5.92 -6.00
C ASP A 78 16.02 4.81 -5.51
N MET A 79 15.21 5.11 -4.48
CA MET A 79 14.22 4.17 -3.95
C MET A 79 13.22 3.72 -5.02
N ARG A 80 12.78 4.64 -5.89
CA ARG A 80 11.88 4.33 -7.00
C ARG A 80 12.55 3.35 -7.97
N ASP A 81 13.80 3.63 -8.36
CA ASP A 81 14.53 2.84 -9.35
C ASP A 81 14.94 1.45 -8.82
N ASP A 82 15.22 1.35 -7.52
CA ASP A 82 15.41 0.07 -6.83
C ASP A 82 14.10 -0.73 -6.79
N THR A 83 12.99 -0.09 -6.41
CA THR A 83 11.67 -0.75 -6.36
C THR A 83 11.25 -1.28 -7.73
N TYR A 84 11.50 -0.52 -8.81
CA TYR A 84 11.22 -0.99 -10.17
C TYR A 84 12.03 -2.24 -10.52
N ARG A 85 13.30 -2.30 -10.14
CA ARG A 85 14.15 -3.48 -10.36
C ARG A 85 13.64 -4.67 -9.57
N GLU A 86 13.27 -4.49 -8.31
CA GLU A 86 12.67 -5.55 -7.49
C GLU A 86 11.39 -6.10 -8.12
N ILE A 87 10.49 -5.23 -8.59
CA ILE A 87 9.26 -5.65 -9.28
C ILE A 87 9.58 -6.43 -10.56
N GLN A 88 10.54 -5.96 -11.36
CA GLN A 88 10.97 -6.67 -12.57
C GLN A 88 11.52 -8.06 -12.23
N ASP A 89 12.36 -8.17 -11.20
CA ASP A 89 12.91 -9.44 -10.76
C ASP A 89 11.83 -10.41 -10.25
N LEU A 90 10.82 -9.91 -9.54
CA LEU A 90 9.68 -10.72 -9.09
C LEU A 90 8.83 -11.24 -10.26
N ILE A 91 8.65 -10.43 -11.30
CA ILE A 91 7.92 -10.85 -12.51
C ILE A 91 8.76 -11.87 -13.29
N THR A 92 10.03 -11.58 -13.56
CA THR A 92 10.89 -12.44 -14.39
C THR A 92 11.27 -13.75 -13.70
N ASN A 93 11.45 -13.77 -12.37
CA ASN A 93 11.72 -15.01 -11.63
C ASN A 93 10.43 -15.73 -11.18
N GLY A 94 9.27 -15.06 -11.25
CA GLY A 94 7.95 -15.63 -10.98
C GLY A 94 7.27 -16.24 -12.20
N GLU A 95 7.75 -15.94 -13.41
CA GLU A 95 7.38 -16.65 -14.64
C GLU A 95 7.93 -18.09 -14.56
N ILE A 96 7.04 -19.03 -14.25
CA ILE A 96 7.27 -20.46 -14.44
C ILE A 96 7.74 -20.63 -15.88
N LYS A 97 8.97 -21.12 -16.08
CA LYS A 97 9.38 -21.67 -17.36
C LYS A 97 8.39 -22.78 -17.69
N ASP A 98 7.56 -22.55 -18.72
CA ASP A 98 6.82 -23.61 -19.40
C ASP A 98 7.86 -24.52 -20.06
N GLU A 99 8.39 -25.48 -19.30
CA GLU A 99 9.06 -26.69 -19.82
C GLU A 99 8.10 -27.88 -19.81
#